data_AF-A0A2E1I1L7-F1
#
_entry.id   AF-A0A2E1I1L7-F1
#
_cell.length_a   1.000
_cell.length_b   1.000
_cell.length_c   1.000
_cell.angle_alpha   90.00
_cell.angle_beta   90.00
_cell.angle_gamma   90.00
#
_symmetry.space_group_name_H-M   'P 1'
#
loop_
_entity.id
_entity.type
_entity.pdbx_description
1 polymer ?
#
loop_
_entity_poly.entity_id
_entity_poly.type
_entity_poly.pdbx_seq_one_letter_code
_entity_poly.pdbx_strand_id
1 'polypeptide(L)'
;MKKLFLILSVVLFISCSTSNPDYDANLVLAKKWVQAFETGNIDLWKEVVSEDVADVSPMYGMGRVGYDASFQVADFYVKNYTDVKFNNPVWLPGIDTLTMKPDGSVRAYGRWSGISKSTGREFSLMSYHNFDFEDGKIITTGEYFDATGMVNAVGPAQRNVVVFTAKVNKKNIDKFQELMDSDDGLTVTRNADGCTHLEAFYNEENQTYFIYEYWDSYEQYETYLNWRFNEDPSKLVQRVTPFVTGGENGMKAHYNNANYKFF
;
A
#
# COMPACT_ATOMS: atom_id res chain seq x y z
N MET A 1 -24.85 53.32 42.66
CA MET A 1 -24.97 51.84 42.73
C MET A 1 -25.41 51.19 41.40
N LYS A 2 -26.36 51.74 40.63
CA LYS A 2 -26.75 51.18 39.31
C LYS A 2 -25.64 51.16 38.23
N LYS A 3 -24.70 52.12 38.25
CA LYS A 3 -23.58 52.17 37.29
C LYS A 3 -22.42 51.20 37.62
N LEU A 4 -22.34 50.69 38.86
CA LEU A 4 -21.31 49.74 39.27
C LEU A 4 -21.70 48.29 38.90
N PHE A 5 -22.99 47.97 38.89
CA PHE A 5 -23.52 46.69 38.42
C PHE A 5 -23.37 46.47 36.91
N LEU A 6 -23.30 47.55 36.12
CA LEU A 6 -23.09 47.46 34.66
C LEU A 6 -21.64 47.12 34.29
N ILE A 7 -20.67 47.51 35.11
CA ILE A 7 -19.24 47.22 34.86
C ILE A 7 -18.92 45.77 35.26
N LEU A 8 -19.55 45.25 36.33
CA LEU A 8 -19.37 43.86 36.74
C LEU A 8 -19.99 42.84 35.75
N SER A 9 -20.98 43.26 34.96
CA SER A 9 -21.62 42.40 33.94
C SER A 9 -20.88 42.38 32.59
N VAL A 10 -19.99 43.32 32.31
CA VAL A 10 -19.14 43.31 31.10
C VAL A 10 -17.89 42.44 31.28
N VAL A 11 -17.38 42.30 32.51
CA VAL A 11 -16.21 41.44 32.82
C VAL A 11 -16.55 39.94 32.78
N LEU A 12 -17.84 39.58 32.91
CA LEU A 12 -18.32 38.19 32.87
C LEU A 12 -18.42 37.59 31.45
N PHE A 13 -18.21 38.36 30.39
CA PHE A 13 -18.22 37.88 29.00
C PHE A 13 -16.84 37.69 28.39
N ILE A 14 -15.75 37.90 29.15
CA ILE A 14 -14.42 37.37 28.79
C ILE A 14 -14.37 35.90 29.22
N SER A 15 -15.36 35.11 28.79
CA SER A 15 -15.32 33.67 28.93
C SER A 15 -14.36 33.13 27.88
N CYS A 16 -13.24 32.55 28.34
CA CYS A 16 -12.31 31.68 27.65
C CYS A 16 -12.30 31.77 26.11
N SER A 17 -11.26 32.37 25.54
CA SER A 17 -10.80 31.95 24.21
C SER A 17 -10.43 30.46 24.29
N THR A 18 -11.36 29.59 23.90
CA THR A 18 -11.23 28.13 23.97
C THR A 18 -10.45 27.54 22.78
N SER A 19 -9.84 28.37 21.93
CA SER A 19 -9.04 27.93 20.80
C SER A 19 -7.56 28.30 21.00
N ASN A 20 -6.68 27.39 20.60
CA ASN A 20 -5.27 27.69 20.48
C ASN A 20 -5.06 28.70 19.31
N PRO A 21 -4.26 29.77 19.49
CA PRO A 21 -4.08 30.80 18.47
C PRO A 21 -3.47 30.27 17.15
N ASP A 22 -2.74 29.16 17.19
CA ASP A 22 -2.04 28.60 16.03
C ASP A 22 -2.94 27.66 15.20
N TYR A 23 -4.11 27.26 15.74
CA TYR A 23 -4.99 26.27 15.11
C TYR A 23 -5.35 26.63 13.66
N ASP A 24 -5.76 27.87 13.40
CA ASP A 24 -6.20 28.27 12.06
C ASP A 24 -5.06 28.23 11.04
N ALA A 25 -3.84 28.59 11.43
CA ALA A 25 -2.66 28.50 10.58
C ALA A 25 -2.28 27.03 10.33
N ASN A 26 -2.29 26.21 11.37
CA ASN A 26 -2.00 24.77 11.28
C ASN A 26 -3.04 24.01 10.44
N LEU A 27 -4.31 24.41 10.53
CA LEU A 27 -5.38 23.86 9.70
C LEU A 27 -5.15 24.10 8.20
N VAL A 28 -4.55 25.23 7.82
CA VAL A 28 -4.18 25.49 6.41
C VAL A 28 -3.12 24.49 5.93
N LEU A 29 -2.12 24.20 6.77
CA LEU A 29 -1.07 23.23 6.46
C LEU A 29 -1.63 21.81 6.32
N ALA A 30 -2.51 21.39 7.25
CA ALA A 30 -3.18 20.08 7.17
C ALA A 30 -4.05 19.94 5.90
N LYS A 31 -4.75 21.01 5.50
CA LYS A 31 -5.53 21.02 4.24
C LYS A 31 -4.64 20.95 3.01
N LYS A 32 -3.46 21.58 3.03
CA LYS A 32 -2.48 21.47 1.94
C LYS A 32 -1.88 20.05 1.86
N TRP A 33 -1.68 19.38 2.99
CA TRP A 33 -1.32 17.96 3.01
C TRP A 33 -2.37 17.10 2.29
N VAL A 34 -3.67 17.29 2.58
CA VAL A 34 -4.78 16.62 1.87
C VAL A 34 -4.76 16.96 0.37
N GLN A 35 -4.56 18.24 0.03
CA GLN A 35 -4.53 18.73 -1.35
C GLN A 35 -3.45 18.05 -2.19
N ALA A 36 -2.31 17.67 -1.59
CA ALA A 36 -1.26 16.93 -2.30
C ALA A 36 -1.79 15.65 -2.96
N PHE A 37 -2.67 14.93 -2.27
CA PHE A 37 -3.29 13.71 -2.79
C PHE A 37 -4.41 14.00 -3.78
N GLU A 38 -5.29 14.96 -3.46
CA GLU A 38 -6.43 15.30 -4.35
C GLU A 38 -5.97 15.82 -5.72
N THR A 39 -4.83 16.52 -5.74
CA THR A 39 -4.26 17.08 -6.98
C THR A 39 -3.17 16.21 -7.59
N GLY A 40 -2.76 15.12 -6.93
CA GLY A 40 -1.62 14.31 -7.34
C GLY A 40 -0.30 15.09 -7.38
N ASN A 41 -0.16 16.12 -6.53
CA ASN A 41 1.02 16.98 -6.47
C ASN A 41 1.81 16.72 -5.18
N ILE A 42 2.78 15.82 -5.26
CA ILE A 42 3.62 15.45 -4.11
C ILE A 42 4.47 16.60 -3.57
N ASP A 43 4.73 17.65 -4.36
CA ASP A 43 5.52 18.80 -3.88
C ASP A 43 4.75 19.62 -2.83
N LEU A 44 3.41 19.62 -2.86
CA LEU A 44 2.60 20.21 -1.79
C LEU A 44 2.80 19.50 -0.45
N TRP A 45 2.97 18.17 -0.48
CA TRP A 45 3.28 17.38 0.72
C TRP A 45 4.66 17.76 1.27
N LYS A 46 5.69 17.82 0.40
CA LYS A 46 7.05 18.23 0.80
C LYS A 46 7.10 19.64 1.37
N GLU A 47 6.25 20.53 0.86
CA GLU A 47 6.15 21.91 1.33
C GLU A 47 5.69 22.01 2.79
N VAL A 48 4.84 21.09 3.26
CA VAL A 48 4.23 21.20 4.60
C VAL A 48 4.77 20.21 5.62
N VAL A 49 5.46 19.16 5.20
CA VAL A 49 6.03 18.15 6.11
C VAL A 49 7.47 18.48 6.47
N SER A 50 7.82 18.31 7.75
CA SER A 50 9.19 18.47 8.26
C SER A 50 10.08 17.28 7.87
N GLU A 51 11.37 17.50 7.62
CA GLU A 51 12.34 16.41 7.42
C GLU A 51 12.54 15.54 8.68
N ASP A 52 12.19 16.06 9.85
CA ASP A 52 12.21 15.34 11.14
C ASP A 52 10.85 14.70 11.47
N VAL A 53 9.94 14.59 10.50
CA VAL A 53 8.58 14.05 10.74
C VAL A 53 8.63 12.65 11.33
N ALA A 54 7.76 12.44 12.30
CA ALA A 54 7.40 11.13 12.79
C ALA A 54 5.97 10.77 12.38
N ASP A 55 5.84 9.84 11.46
CA ASP A 55 4.56 9.44 10.88
C ASP A 55 4.14 8.05 11.36
N VAL A 56 2.89 7.88 11.80
CA VAL A 56 2.31 6.55 11.99
C VAL A 56 1.68 6.12 10.67
N SER A 57 2.41 5.26 9.95
CA SER A 57 2.04 4.80 8.62
C SER A 57 0.73 3.99 8.64
N PRO A 58 -0.14 4.16 7.62
CA PRO A 58 -1.35 3.35 7.47
C PRO A 58 -1.04 1.94 6.95
N MET A 59 0.20 1.70 6.50
CA MET A 59 0.63 0.42 5.95
C MET A 59 0.93 -0.59 7.06
N TYR A 60 0.27 -1.75 6.98
CA TYR A 60 0.39 -2.79 8.00
C TYR A 60 1.85 -3.19 8.26
N GLY A 61 2.24 -3.19 9.54
CA GLY A 61 3.58 -3.59 9.99
C GLY A 61 4.65 -2.51 9.96
N MET A 62 4.40 -1.33 9.35
CA MET A 62 5.40 -0.25 9.31
C MET A 62 5.50 0.52 10.63
N GLY A 63 4.39 0.72 11.33
CA GLY A 63 4.36 1.45 12.60
C GLY A 63 4.75 2.92 12.43
N ARG A 64 5.56 3.44 13.37
CA ARG A 64 6.06 4.82 13.33
C ARG A 64 7.33 4.91 12.47
N VAL A 65 7.32 5.78 11.47
CA VAL A 65 8.36 5.93 10.46
C VAL A 65 8.83 7.39 10.35
N GLY A 66 10.03 7.57 9.78
CA GLY A 66 10.59 8.89 9.46
C GLY A 66 10.23 9.38 8.06
N TYR A 67 10.78 10.54 7.70
CA TYR A 67 10.49 11.25 6.44
C TYR A 67 10.58 10.37 5.18
N ASP A 68 11.69 9.67 4.95
CA ASP A 68 11.89 8.92 3.68
C ASP A 68 10.80 7.86 3.45
N ALA A 69 10.45 7.12 4.50
CA ALA A 69 9.41 6.09 4.43
C ALA A 69 8.01 6.71 4.31
N SER A 70 7.72 7.80 5.05
CA SER A 70 6.47 8.53 4.92
C SER A 70 6.30 9.12 3.52
N PHE A 71 7.36 9.70 2.95
CA PHE A 71 7.40 10.19 1.58
C PHE A 71 7.12 9.08 0.55
N GLN A 72 7.73 7.89 0.72
CA GLN A 72 7.46 6.75 -0.17
C GLN A 72 5.99 6.32 -0.14
N VAL A 73 5.35 6.33 1.03
CA VAL A 73 3.92 6.04 1.17
C VAL A 73 3.08 7.13 0.49
N ALA A 74 3.39 8.41 0.71
CA ALA A 74 2.67 9.51 0.09
C ALA A 74 2.80 9.49 -1.45
N ASP A 75 4.02 9.29 -1.94
CA ASP A 75 4.34 9.18 -3.37
C ASP A 75 3.70 7.95 -4.02
N PHE A 76 3.62 6.82 -3.29
CA PHE A 76 2.86 5.65 -3.72
C PHE A 76 1.39 6.01 -4.01
N TYR A 77 0.70 6.72 -3.11
CA TYR A 77 -0.69 7.10 -3.32
C TYR A 77 -0.86 8.08 -4.49
N VAL A 78 -0.01 9.11 -4.57
CA VAL A 78 -0.03 10.10 -5.67
C VAL A 78 0.19 9.44 -7.03
N LYS A 79 1.12 8.47 -7.11
CA LYS A 79 1.46 7.79 -8.36
C LYS A 79 0.40 6.80 -8.80
N ASN A 80 -0.19 6.04 -7.88
CA ASN A 80 -1.04 4.89 -8.24
C ASN A 80 -2.53 5.22 -8.34
N TYR A 81 -2.99 6.37 -7.84
CA TYR A 81 -4.40 6.72 -7.82
C TYR A 81 -4.71 8.03 -8.52
N THR A 82 -5.94 8.16 -9.03
CA THR A 82 -6.48 9.36 -9.69
C THR A 82 -7.90 9.65 -9.20
N ASP A 83 -8.42 10.84 -9.50
CA ASP A 83 -9.70 11.35 -8.97
C ASP A 83 -9.83 11.21 -7.44
N VAL A 84 -8.71 11.42 -6.75
CA VAL A 84 -8.64 11.28 -5.29
C VAL A 84 -9.37 12.45 -4.64
N LYS A 85 -10.25 12.17 -3.67
CA LYS A 85 -11.02 13.18 -2.93
C LYS A 85 -11.12 12.84 -1.46
N PHE A 86 -11.00 13.86 -0.61
CA PHE A 86 -11.29 13.75 0.82
C PHE A 86 -12.68 14.28 1.12
N ASN A 87 -13.66 13.38 1.06
CA ASN A 87 -15.07 13.74 1.11
C ASN A 87 -15.56 13.95 2.55
N ASN A 88 -16.45 14.92 2.70
CA ASN A 88 -17.11 15.27 3.98
C ASN A 88 -16.11 15.45 5.13
N PRO A 89 -15.06 16.27 4.95
CA PRO A 89 -14.01 16.38 5.95
C PRO A 89 -14.53 17.12 7.19
N VAL A 90 -14.27 16.53 8.35
CA VAL A 90 -14.48 17.13 9.66
C VAL A 90 -13.12 17.47 10.23
N TRP A 91 -12.89 18.75 10.52
CA TRP A 91 -11.64 19.27 11.08
C TRP A 91 -11.88 19.69 12.53
N LEU A 92 -11.13 19.13 13.46
CA LEU A 92 -11.24 19.40 14.88
C LEU A 92 -9.89 19.85 15.46
N PRO A 93 -9.88 20.75 16.46
CA PRO A 93 -8.69 20.99 17.26
C PRO A 93 -8.34 19.73 18.04
N GLY A 94 -7.06 19.37 18.05
CA GLY A 94 -6.54 18.41 19.01
C GLY A 94 -6.41 19.02 20.40
N ILE A 95 -6.03 18.19 21.37
CA ILE A 95 -5.94 18.58 22.78
C ILE A 95 -4.66 18.03 23.40
N ASP A 96 -4.08 18.84 24.28
CA ASP A 96 -3.00 18.40 25.15
C ASP A 96 -3.59 17.43 26.20
N THR A 97 -3.02 16.25 26.31
CA THR A 97 -3.57 15.16 27.13
C THR A 97 -3.45 15.39 28.63
N LEU A 98 -2.60 16.34 29.06
CA LEU A 98 -2.42 16.66 30.48
C LEU A 98 -3.38 17.76 30.93
N THR A 99 -3.50 18.82 30.13
CA THR A 99 -4.28 20.02 30.44
C THR A 99 -5.71 19.94 29.90
N MET A 100 -5.99 19.02 28.96
CA MET A 100 -7.27 18.85 28.28
C MET A 100 -7.73 20.10 27.52
N LYS A 101 -6.77 20.93 27.08
CA LYS A 101 -7.03 22.16 26.32
C LYS A 101 -6.49 22.03 24.91
N PRO A 102 -7.03 22.79 23.93
CA PRO A 102 -6.47 22.80 22.59
C PRO A 102 -4.99 23.19 22.56
N ASP A 103 -4.20 22.38 21.88
CA ASP A 103 -2.73 22.47 21.82
C ASP A 103 -2.21 23.01 20.48
N GLY A 104 -3.13 23.31 19.55
CA GLY A 104 -2.80 23.81 18.20
C GLY A 104 -2.65 22.69 17.17
N SER A 105 -2.69 21.42 17.59
CA SER A 105 -2.74 20.28 16.68
C SER A 105 -4.10 20.18 15.98
N VAL A 106 -4.11 19.46 14.86
CA VAL A 106 -5.30 19.30 14.02
C VAL A 106 -5.64 17.82 13.92
N ARG A 107 -6.94 17.51 14.01
CA ARG A 107 -7.49 16.16 13.78
C ARG A 107 -8.46 16.22 12.60
N ALA A 108 -8.41 15.24 11.72
CA ALA A 108 -9.26 15.17 10.54
C ALA A 108 -9.97 13.82 10.44
N TYR A 109 -11.26 13.85 10.13
CA TYR A 109 -12.05 12.68 9.79
C TYR A 109 -12.65 12.89 8.42
N GLY A 110 -12.67 11.86 7.60
CA GLY A 110 -13.29 11.97 6.29
C GLY A 110 -13.21 10.69 5.52
N ARG A 111 -13.81 10.70 4.34
CA ARG A 111 -13.85 9.56 3.43
C ARG A 111 -12.94 9.81 2.24
N TRP A 112 -11.84 9.08 2.18
CA TRP A 112 -11.05 9.02 0.96
C TRP A 112 -11.79 8.21 -0.10
N SER A 113 -11.80 8.72 -1.32
CA SER A 113 -12.22 8.00 -2.52
C SER A 113 -11.23 8.26 -3.65
N GLY A 114 -11.19 7.37 -4.63
CA GLY A 114 -10.41 7.56 -5.85
C GLY A 114 -10.43 6.31 -6.74
N ILE A 115 -9.66 6.35 -7.82
CA ILE A 115 -9.60 5.30 -8.84
C ILE A 115 -8.16 4.80 -8.93
N SER A 116 -7.96 3.48 -8.88
CA SER A 116 -6.68 2.85 -9.20
C SER A 116 -6.32 3.05 -10.66
N LYS A 117 -5.16 3.62 -10.95
CA LYS A 117 -4.70 3.83 -12.34
C LYS A 117 -4.43 2.52 -13.07
N SER A 118 -4.01 1.47 -12.35
CA SER A 118 -3.68 0.18 -12.97
C SER A 118 -4.91 -0.66 -13.32
N THR A 119 -6.01 -0.53 -12.56
CA THR A 119 -7.18 -1.40 -12.72
C THR A 119 -8.46 -0.67 -13.09
N GLY A 120 -8.49 0.67 -13.00
CA GLY A 120 -9.69 1.49 -13.17
C GLY A 120 -10.74 1.29 -12.07
N ARG A 121 -10.40 0.56 -11.00
CA ARG A 121 -11.35 0.25 -9.91
C ARG A 121 -11.37 1.36 -8.87
N GLU A 122 -12.55 1.64 -8.35
CA GLU A 122 -12.77 2.66 -7.34
C GLU A 122 -12.54 2.13 -5.92
N PHE A 123 -11.97 2.97 -5.05
CA PHE A 123 -11.97 2.76 -3.61
C PHE A 123 -12.80 3.84 -2.89
N SER A 124 -13.30 3.49 -1.72
CA SER A 124 -13.95 4.44 -0.81
C SER A 124 -13.88 3.92 0.62
N LEU A 125 -13.24 4.67 1.52
CA LEU A 125 -13.10 4.26 2.91
C LEU A 125 -13.02 5.44 3.87
N MET A 126 -13.43 5.21 5.11
CA MET A 126 -13.27 6.19 6.19
C MET A 126 -11.82 6.21 6.66
N SER A 127 -11.36 7.39 7.06
CA SER A 127 -10.04 7.59 7.66
C SER A 127 -10.08 8.61 8.79
N TYR A 128 -9.10 8.50 9.67
CA TYR A 128 -8.76 9.48 10.67
C TYR A 128 -7.29 9.88 10.51
N HIS A 129 -7.01 11.18 10.67
CA HIS A 129 -5.67 11.73 10.62
C HIS A 129 -5.43 12.63 11.83
N ASN A 130 -4.20 12.63 12.32
CA ASN A 130 -3.72 13.59 13.30
C ASN A 130 -2.51 14.33 12.75
N PHE A 131 -2.37 15.60 13.11
CA PHE A 131 -1.25 16.45 12.69
C PHE A 131 -0.81 17.31 13.87
N ASP A 132 0.47 17.23 14.21
CA ASP A 132 1.12 18.12 15.18
C ASP A 132 2.18 18.94 14.45
N PHE A 133 2.40 20.18 14.92
CA PHE A 133 3.12 21.21 14.18
C PHE A 133 4.22 21.86 15.01
N GLU A 134 5.30 22.22 14.34
CA GLU A 134 6.39 23.04 14.86
C GLU A 134 6.98 23.85 13.71
N ASP A 135 7.33 25.11 13.94
CA ASP A 135 7.94 26.00 12.93
C ASP A 135 7.21 26.05 11.58
N GLY A 136 5.87 25.98 11.60
CA GLY A 136 5.03 26.03 10.40
C GLY A 136 5.11 24.77 9.53
N LYS A 137 5.53 23.64 10.11
CA LYS A 137 5.63 22.33 9.46
C LYS A 137 4.92 21.26 10.28
N ILE A 138 4.47 20.20 9.61
CA ILE A 138 3.98 18.98 10.25
C ILE A 138 5.19 18.19 10.75
N ILE A 139 5.30 17.99 12.06
CA ILE A 139 6.36 17.21 12.71
C ILE A 139 5.89 15.83 13.18
N THR A 140 4.58 15.64 13.34
CA THR A 140 4.00 14.33 13.60
C THR A 140 2.69 14.21 12.87
N THR A 141 2.47 13.06 12.24
CA THR A 141 1.21 12.71 11.61
C THR A 141 0.93 11.24 11.84
N GLY A 142 -0.31 10.84 11.60
CA GLY A 142 -0.72 9.45 11.74
C GLY A 142 -1.94 9.22 10.89
N GLU A 143 -1.85 8.22 10.03
CA GLU A 143 -2.87 7.90 9.06
C GLU A 143 -3.57 6.61 9.47
N TYR A 144 -4.84 6.70 9.83
CA TYR A 144 -5.59 5.58 10.38
C TYR A 144 -6.74 5.20 9.45
N PHE A 145 -6.48 4.20 8.62
CA PHE A 145 -7.46 3.62 7.72
C PHE A 145 -7.03 2.21 7.27
N ASP A 146 -7.94 1.45 6.66
CA ASP A 146 -7.65 0.10 6.17
C ASP A 146 -6.91 0.15 4.82
N ALA A 147 -5.61 0.47 4.85
CA ALA A 147 -4.80 0.59 3.63
C ALA A 147 -4.68 -0.73 2.88
N THR A 148 -4.48 -1.85 3.60
CA THR A 148 -4.37 -3.18 3.00
C THR A 148 -5.69 -3.60 2.34
N GLY A 149 -6.82 -3.40 3.03
CA GLY A 149 -8.14 -3.64 2.45
C GLY A 149 -8.40 -2.76 1.23
N MET A 150 -8.01 -1.49 1.26
CA MET A 150 -8.11 -0.59 0.11
C MET A 150 -7.32 -1.11 -1.10
N VAL A 151 -6.03 -1.41 -0.93
CA VAL A 151 -5.16 -1.91 -2.01
C VAL A 151 -5.71 -3.22 -2.59
N ASN A 152 -6.17 -4.14 -1.74
CA ASN A 152 -6.78 -5.39 -2.18
C ASN A 152 -8.11 -5.17 -2.92
N ALA A 153 -8.95 -4.24 -2.45
CA ALA A 153 -10.25 -3.95 -3.06
C ALA A 153 -10.12 -3.38 -4.48
N VAL A 154 -9.05 -2.65 -4.76
CA VAL A 154 -8.77 -2.09 -6.10
C VAL A 154 -7.71 -2.84 -6.88
N GLY A 155 -7.18 -3.94 -6.34
CA GLY A 155 -6.28 -4.85 -7.04
C GLY A 155 -6.94 -5.48 -8.27
N PRO A 156 -6.20 -6.22 -9.10
CA PRO A 156 -6.73 -6.83 -10.32
C PRO A 156 -7.93 -7.72 -10.04
N ALA A 157 -9.08 -7.43 -10.70
CA ALA A 157 -10.29 -8.25 -10.62
C ALA A 157 -10.15 -9.57 -11.41
N GLN A 158 -9.31 -9.55 -12.44
CA GLN A 158 -8.85 -10.73 -13.15
C GLN A 158 -7.35 -10.88 -12.89
N ARG A 159 -6.95 -12.04 -12.39
CA ARG A 159 -5.54 -12.44 -12.39
C ARG A 159 -5.36 -13.36 -13.59
N ASN A 160 -4.35 -13.12 -14.43
CA ASN A 160 -4.00 -14.09 -15.48
C ASN A 160 -3.22 -15.21 -14.79
N VAL A 161 -3.99 -16.13 -14.22
CA VAL A 161 -3.45 -17.24 -13.42
C VAL A 161 -2.77 -18.21 -14.36
N VAL A 162 -1.55 -18.58 -14.02
CA VAL A 162 -0.83 -19.70 -14.62
C VAL A 162 -0.64 -20.76 -13.56
N VAL A 163 -0.88 -22.01 -13.92
CA VAL A 163 -0.54 -23.16 -13.08
C VAL A 163 0.50 -23.99 -13.82
N PHE A 164 1.74 -23.98 -13.35
CA PHE A 164 2.74 -24.92 -13.80
C PHE A 164 2.74 -26.16 -12.92
N THR A 165 2.92 -27.32 -13.55
CA THR A 165 3.07 -28.60 -12.86
C THR A 165 4.29 -29.34 -13.37
N ALA A 166 5.00 -30.02 -12.46
CA ALA A 166 6.05 -30.98 -12.81
C ALA A 166 5.86 -32.28 -12.03
N LYS A 167 5.91 -33.42 -12.71
CA LYS A 167 5.86 -34.75 -12.07
C LYS A 167 7.20 -35.09 -11.44
N VAL A 168 7.34 -34.92 -10.14
CA VAL A 168 8.60 -35.13 -9.41
C VAL A 168 8.38 -36.19 -8.34
N ASN A 169 9.07 -37.32 -8.45
CA ASN A 169 8.94 -38.39 -7.47
C ASN A 169 9.63 -38.03 -6.13
N LYS A 170 9.26 -38.74 -5.06
CA LYS A 170 9.76 -38.48 -3.70
C LYS A 170 11.29 -38.55 -3.56
N LYS A 171 12.00 -39.30 -4.41
CA LYS A 171 13.47 -39.40 -4.34
C LYS A 171 14.18 -38.20 -4.96
N ASN A 172 13.46 -37.46 -5.82
CA ASN A 172 14.01 -36.36 -6.61
C ASN A 172 13.56 -34.98 -6.11
N ILE A 173 12.52 -34.91 -5.26
CA ILE A 173 11.93 -33.64 -4.84
C ILE A 173 12.93 -32.71 -4.16
N ASP A 174 13.77 -33.19 -3.25
CA ASP A 174 14.73 -32.33 -2.54
C ASP A 174 15.70 -31.64 -3.51
N LYS A 175 16.21 -32.37 -4.51
CA LYS A 175 17.11 -31.83 -5.54
C LYS A 175 16.40 -30.88 -6.51
N PHE A 176 15.15 -31.19 -6.82
CA PHE A 176 14.33 -30.32 -7.65
C PHE A 176 14.05 -29.00 -6.92
N GLN A 177 13.67 -29.07 -5.63
CA GLN A 177 13.42 -27.92 -4.78
C GLN A 177 14.67 -27.04 -4.64
N GLU A 178 15.84 -27.62 -4.39
CA GLU A 178 17.11 -26.89 -4.32
C GLU A 178 17.38 -26.03 -5.56
N LEU A 179 17.05 -26.54 -6.75
CA LEU A 179 17.17 -25.77 -7.99
C LEU A 179 16.11 -24.66 -8.10
N MET A 180 14.88 -24.93 -7.67
CA MET A 180 13.80 -23.94 -7.66
C MET A 180 14.06 -22.80 -6.67
N ASP A 181 14.72 -23.08 -5.54
CA ASP A 181 15.05 -22.10 -4.50
C ASP A 181 16.36 -21.36 -4.75
N SER A 182 17.13 -21.77 -5.78
CA SER A 182 18.38 -21.10 -6.15
C SER A 182 18.14 -19.68 -6.70
N ASP A 183 19.21 -18.87 -6.74
CA ASP A 183 19.16 -17.51 -7.31
C ASP A 183 18.72 -17.49 -8.78
N ASP A 184 18.93 -18.59 -9.52
CA ASP A 184 18.49 -18.79 -10.90
C ASP A 184 17.02 -19.27 -11.01
N GLY A 185 16.43 -19.65 -9.87
CA GLY A 185 15.18 -20.37 -9.75
C GLY A 185 13.92 -19.50 -9.84
N LEU A 186 13.01 -19.71 -8.88
CA LEU A 186 11.71 -19.06 -8.82
C LEU A 186 11.82 -17.56 -8.52
N THR A 187 12.91 -17.10 -7.92
CA THR A 187 13.17 -15.66 -7.72
C THR A 187 13.26 -14.93 -9.06
N VAL A 188 13.91 -15.53 -10.07
CA VAL A 188 13.96 -14.96 -11.43
C VAL A 188 12.58 -14.94 -12.06
N THR A 189 11.79 -16.00 -11.88
CA THR A 189 10.39 -16.05 -12.35
C THR A 189 9.56 -14.94 -11.71
N ARG A 190 9.64 -14.79 -10.38
CA ARG A 190 8.89 -13.79 -9.64
C ARG A 190 9.26 -12.37 -10.05
N ASN A 191 10.52 -12.13 -10.41
CA ASN A 191 11.01 -10.82 -10.80
C ASN A 191 10.88 -10.54 -12.31
N ALA A 192 10.36 -11.49 -13.09
CA ALA A 192 10.09 -11.28 -14.50
C ALA A 192 9.01 -10.22 -14.71
N ASP A 193 9.13 -9.45 -15.80
CA ASP A 193 8.17 -8.40 -16.14
C ASP A 193 6.74 -8.96 -16.25
N GLY A 194 5.81 -8.33 -15.55
CA GLY A 194 4.41 -8.77 -15.48
C GLY A 194 4.10 -9.86 -14.46
N CYS A 195 5.09 -10.51 -13.81
CA CYS A 195 4.80 -11.45 -12.73
C CYS A 195 4.44 -10.67 -11.44
N THR A 196 3.22 -10.85 -10.95
CA THR A 196 2.70 -10.12 -9.78
C THR A 196 2.65 -10.97 -8.52
N HIS A 197 2.66 -12.29 -8.67
CA HIS A 197 2.65 -13.25 -7.57
C HIS A 197 3.18 -14.60 -8.04
N LEU A 198 3.83 -15.31 -7.13
CA LEU A 198 4.28 -16.67 -7.33
C LEU A 198 4.24 -17.40 -5.99
N GLU A 199 3.60 -18.56 -5.97
CA GLU A 199 3.67 -19.52 -4.88
C GLU A 199 3.95 -20.91 -5.46
N ALA A 200 4.71 -21.73 -4.74
CA ALA A 200 5.05 -23.07 -5.19
C ALA A 200 4.97 -24.06 -4.04
N PHE A 201 4.56 -25.30 -4.34
CA PHE A 201 4.37 -26.34 -3.35
C PHE A 201 4.40 -27.73 -3.98
N TYR A 202 4.61 -28.76 -3.17
CA TYR A 202 4.65 -30.15 -3.60
C TYR A 202 3.51 -30.96 -2.99
N ASN A 203 2.84 -31.76 -3.82
CA ASN A 203 1.90 -32.79 -3.36
C ASN A 203 2.56 -34.17 -3.48
N GLU A 204 2.80 -34.79 -2.32
CA GLU A 204 3.48 -36.08 -2.22
C GLU A 204 2.63 -37.25 -2.73
N GLU A 205 1.31 -37.18 -2.58
CA GLU A 205 0.37 -38.27 -2.95
C GLU A 205 0.35 -38.49 -4.46
N ASN A 206 0.31 -37.40 -5.24
CA ASN A 206 0.28 -37.44 -6.70
C ASN A 206 1.63 -37.11 -7.35
N GLN A 207 2.67 -36.93 -6.53
CA GLN A 207 4.04 -36.64 -6.94
C GLN A 207 4.15 -35.45 -7.90
N THR A 208 3.48 -34.35 -7.56
CA THR A 208 3.42 -33.16 -8.42
C THR A 208 3.92 -31.94 -7.68
N TYR A 209 4.89 -31.26 -8.28
CA TYR A 209 5.27 -29.91 -7.92
C TYR A 209 4.35 -28.93 -8.65
N PHE A 210 3.83 -27.95 -7.94
CA PHE A 210 2.96 -26.91 -8.45
C PHE A 210 3.65 -25.56 -8.32
N ILE A 211 3.44 -24.71 -9.32
CA ILE A 211 3.71 -23.27 -9.24
C ILE A 211 2.42 -22.58 -9.67
N TYR A 212 1.91 -21.70 -8.82
CA TYR A 212 0.79 -20.83 -9.08
C TYR A 212 1.34 -19.42 -9.26
N GLU A 213 1.07 -18.84 -10.42
CA GLU A 213 1.64 -17.56 -10.81
C GLU A 213 0.51 -16.64 -11.27
N TYR A 214 0.62 -15.35 -10.95
CA TYR A 214 -0.29 -14.32 -11.46
C TYR A 214 0.47 -13.36 -12.35
N TRP A 215 -0.06 -13.15 -13.56
CA TRP A 215 0.57 -12.28 -14.54
C TRP A 215 -0.33 -11.11 -14.93
N ASP A 216 0.28 -9.98 -15.28
CA ASP A 216 -0.40 -8.81 -15.84
C ASP A 216 -1.05 -9.12 -17.20
N SER A 217 -0.42 -10.00 -18.00
CA SER A 217 -0.98 -10.56 -19.23
C SER A 217 -0.42 -11.96 -19.52
N TYR A 218 -1.17 -12.77 -20.31
CA TYR A 218 -0.63 -14.05 -20.81
C TYR A 218 0.48 -13.85 -21.84
N GLU A 219 0.51 -12.73 -22.55
CA GLU A 219 1.59 -12.39 -23.50
C GLU A 219 2.94 -12.19 -22.79
N GLN A 220 2.94 -11.53 -21.63
CA GLN A 220 4.13 -11.40 -20.80
C GLN A 220 4.59 -12.77 -20.26
N TYR A 221 3.65 -13.61 -19.82
CA TYR A 221 3.99 -14.99 -19.42
C TYR A 221 4.59 -15.79 -20.58
N GLU A 222 4.01 -15.74 -21.78
CA GLU A 222 4.51 -16.44 -22.96
C GLU A 222 5.92 -15.96 -23.34
N THR A 223 6.15 -14.65 -23.27
CA THR A 223 7.49 -14.05 -23.47
C THR A 223 8.49 -14.60 -22.47
N TYR A 224 8.14 -14.59 -21.18
CA TYR A 224 8.98 -15.14 -20.12
C TYR A 224 9.22 -16.65 -20.29
N LEU A 225 8.19 -17.42 -20.64
CA LEU A 225 8.28 -18.86 -20.83
C LEU A 225 9.22 -19.20 -21.99
N ASN A 226 9.11 -18.48 -23.10
CA ASN A 226 10.04 -18.63 -24.22
C ASN A 226 11.48 -18.34 -23.80
N TRP A 227 11.71 -17.25 -23.07
CA TRP A 227 13.03 -16.92 -22.52
C TRP A 227 13.55 -18.04 -21.60
N ARG A 228 12.71 -18.53 -20.68
CA ARG A 228 13.09 -19.56 -19.70
C ARG A 228 13.53 -20.87 -20.36
N PHE A 229 12.93 -21.23 -21.50
CA PHE A 229 13.27 -22.45 -22.23
C PHE A 229 14.45 -22.27 -23.19
N ASN A 230 14.58 -21.11 -23.82
CA ASN A 230 15.46 -20.93 -24.98
C ASN A 230 16.67 -20.02 -24.74
N GLU A 231 16.57 -19.07 -23.80
CA GLU A 231 17.53 -17.98 -23.62
C GLU A 231 18.12 -17.90 -22.22
N ASP A 232 17.50 -18.55 -21.22
CA ASP A 232 17.96 -18.57 -19.83
C ASP A 232 19.41 -19.10 -19.73
N PRO A 233 20.39 -18.25 -19.37
CA PRO A 233 21.79 -18.64 -19.32
C PRO A 233 22.08 -19.66 -18.22
N SER A 234 21.25 -19.70 -17.17
CA SER A 234 21.38 -20.67 -16.07
C SER A 234 21.02 -22.09 -16.51
N LYS A 235 20.28 -22.21 -17.63
CA LYS A 235 19.74 -23.47 -18.15
C LYS A 235 18.92 -24.21 -17.09
N LEU A 236 18.12 -23.47 -16.32
CA LEU A 236 17.34 -24.03 -15.21
C LEU A 236 16.47 -25.19 -15.69
N VAL A 237 15.75 -25.03 -16.80
CA VAL A 237 14.89 -26.08 -17.38
C VAL A 237 15.68 -27.36 -17.62
N GLN A 238 16.85 -27.27 -18.26
CA GLN A 238 17.70 -28.44 -18.52
C GLN A 238 18.25 -29.07 -17.24
N ARG A 239 18.52 -28.25 -16.20
CA ARG A 239 19.00 -28.73 -14.88
C ARG A 239 17.91 -29.45 -14.08
N VAL A 240 16.66 -29.01 -14.18
CA VAL A 240 15.54 -29.63 -13.43
C VAL A 240 14.96 -30.86 -14.14
N THR A 241 14.99 -30.90 -15.49
CA THR A 241 14.42 -32.00 -16.31
C THR A 241 14.83 -33.40 -15.86
N PRO A 242 16.10 -33.72 -15.51
CA PRO A 242 16.50 -35.04 -15.03
C PRO A 242 15.78 -35.52 -13.76
N PHE A 243 15.23 -34.60 -12.98
CA PHE A 243 14.50 -34.89 -11.75
C PHE A 243 12.98 -35.09 -11.98
N VAL A 244 12.50 -34.74 -13.18
CA VAL A 244 11.09 -34.87 -13.57
C VAL A 244 10.84 -36.24 -14.21
N THR A 245 9.84 -36.95 -13.69
CA THR A 245 9.33 -38.20 -14.25
C THR A 245 8.78 -37.96 -15.65
N GLY A 246 9.39 -38.60 -16.65
CA GLY A 246 9.05 -38.38 -18.07
C GLY A 246 9.80 -37.22 -18.71
N GLY A 247 10.77 -36.61 -18.01
CA GLY A 247 11.52 -35.46 -18.49
C GLY A 247 10.61 -34.26 -18.75
N GLU A 248 10.82 -33.58 -19.88
CA GLU A 248 10.01 -32.42 -20.28
C GLU A 248 8.52 -32.74 -20.43
N ASN A 249 8.16 -33.96 -20.83
CA ASN A 249 6.76 -34.38 -20.92
C ASN A 249 6.06 -34.48 -19.55
N GLY A 250 6.84 -34.54 -18.46
CA GLY A 250 6.31 -34.48 -17.10
C GLY A 250 6.07 -33.05 -16.60
N MET A 251 6.43 -32.04 -17.39
CA MET A 251 6.21 -30.62 -17.10
C MET A 251 5.05 -30.08 -17.94
N LYS A 252 4.23 -29.21 -17.35
CA LYS A 252 3.11 -28.59 -18.05
C LYS A 252 2.74 -27.24 -17.46
N ALA A 253 2.67 -26.23 -18.32
CA ALA A 253 2.06 -24.94 -17.99
C ALA A 253 0.59 -24.92 -18.43
N HIS A 254 -0.28 -24.46 -17.55
CA HIS A 254 -1.70 -24.21 -17.80
C HIS A 254 -1.93 -22.70 -17.72
N TYR A 255 -1.99 -22.04 -18.88
CA TYR A 255 -2.20 -20.61 -19.05
C TYR A 255 -3.28 -20.36 -20.11
N ASN A 256 -3.60 -19.11 -20.43
CA ASN A 256 -4.79 -18.75 -21.20
C ASN A 256 -6.09 -19.22 -20.52
N ASN A 257 -6.08 -19.27 -19.19
CA ASN A 257 -7.21 -19.65 -18.37
C ASN A 257 -8.29 -18.55 -18.43
N ALA A 258 -9.55 -18.96 -18.54
CA ALA A 258 -10.72 -18.09 -18.58
C ALA A 258 -11.62 -18.32 -17.37
N ASN A 259 -12.60 -17.44 -17.18
CA ASN A 259 -13.59 -17.51 -16.08
C ASN A 259 -12.97 -17.42 -14.67
N TYR A 260 -11.90 -16.63 -14.52
CA TYR A 260 -11.32 -16.36 -13.21
C TYR A 260 -12.36 -15.75 -12.27
N LYS A 261 -12.44 -16.30 -11.06
CA LYS A 261 -13.19 -15.75 -9.94
C LYS A 261 -12.34 -15.84 -8.68
N PHE A 262 -12.33 -14.77 -7.92
CA PHE A 262 -11.79 -14.71 -6.57
C PHE A 262 -12.98 -14.62 -5.61
N PHE A 263 -12.98 -15.46 -4.57
CA PHE A 263 -14.04 -15.53 -3.57
C PHE A 263 -13.49 -15.18 -2.19
#